data_AF-A0A1Y6H7X3-F1
#
_entry.id   AF-A0A1Y6H7X3-F1
#
_cell.length_a   1.000
_cell.length_b   1.000
_cell.length_c   1.000
_cell.angle_alpha   90.00
_cell.angle_beta   90.00
_cell.angle_gamma   90.00
#
_symmetry.space_group_name_H-M   'P 1'
#
loop_
_entity.id
_entity.type
_entity.pdbx_description
1 polymer ?
#
loop_
_entity_poly.entity_id
_entity_poly.type
_entity_poly.pdbx_seq_one_letter_code
_entity_poly.pdbx_strand_id
1 'polypeptide(L)'
;MQAQGHQFSEERLIQITAALNESYFKPGWKGEFYVARDTVYASNNDHPLGCACVPMHAPAPSIQESMQVAQAGDLQHAQIAQRIAQDRLQSQSQPSMTM
;
A
#
# COMPACT_ATOMS: atom_id res chain seq x y z
N MET A 1 -14.32 -27.34 7.47
CA MET A 1 -13.52 -26.94 6.30
C MET A 1 -12.15 -26.52 6.82
N GLN A 2 -11.09 -27.26 6.50
CA GLN A 2 -9.72 -26.76 6.72
C GLN A 2 -9.51 -25.66 5.68
N ALA A 3 -9.25 -24.42 6.12
CA ALA A 3 -8.89 -23.35 5.21
C ALA A 3 -7.54 -23.74 4.57
N GLN A 4 -7.57 -24.16 3.30
CA GLN A 4 -6.38 -24.33 2.48
C GLN A 4 -5.87 -22.93 2.11
N GLY A 5 -5.26 -22.24 3.07
CA GLY A 5 -4.58 -20.99 2.82
C GLY A 5 -3.33 -21.23 1.97
N HIS A 6 -2.99 -20.28 1.09
CA HIS A 6 -1.67 -20.27 0.47
C HIS A 6 -0.61 -20.06 1.55
N GLN A 7 0.37 -20.97 1.63
CA GLN A 7 1.55 -20.79 2.47
C GLN A 7 2.62 -20.03 1.67
N PHE A 8 3.01 -18.88 2.19
CA PHE A 8 4.13 -18.09 1.67
C PHE A 8 5.32 -18.19 2.63
N SER A 9 6.54 -18.15 2.08
CA SER A 9 7.74 -17.97 2.91
C SER A 9 7.77 -16.57 3.52
N GLU A 10 8.58 -16.37 4.55
CA GLU A 10 8.73 -15.07 5.20
C GLU A 10 9.21 -13.99 4.22
N GLU A 11 10.17 -14.32 3.34
CA GLU A 11 10.68 -13.40 2.32
C GLU A 11 9.56 -12.96 1.36
N ARG A 12 8.64 -13.87 1.02
CA ARG A 12 7.48 -13.53 0.20
C ARG A 12 6.49 -12.64 0.91
N LEU A 13 6.23 -12.90 2.19
CA LEU A 13 5.36 -12.04 2.98
C LEU A 13 5.96 -10.63 3.09
N ILE A 14 7.28 -10.50 3.25
CA ILE A 14 7.99 -9.22 3.26
C ILE A 14 7.85 -8.50 1.92
N GLN A 15 8.09 -9.19 0.80
CA GLN A 15 7.92 -8.62 -0.53
C GLN A 15 6.48 -8.16 -0.78
N ILE A 16 5.48 -8.99 -0.47
CA ILE A 16 4.07 -8.65 -0.64
C ILE A 16 3.76 -7.40 0.18
N THR A 17 4.22 -7.35 1.44
CA THR A 17 3.99 -6.21 2.33
C THR A 17 4.66 -4.94 1.81
N ALA A 18 5.87 -5.03 1.27
CA ALA A 18 6.58 -3.89 0.68
C ALA A 18 5.83 -3.34 -0.55
N ALA A 19 5.37 -4.21 -1.44
CA ALA A 19 4.60 -3.81 -2.63
C ALA A 19 3.24 -3.18 -2.26
N LEU A 20 2.57 -3.71 -1.23
CA LEU A 20 1.36 -3.11 -0.69
C LEU A 20 1.64 -1.72 -0.07
N ASN A 21 2.73 -1.59 0.69
CA ASN A 21 3.10 -0.30 1.26
C ASN A 21 3.38 0.74 0.17
N GLU A 22 4.14 0.39 -0.87
CA GLU A 22 4.39 1.29 -2.00
C GLU A 22 3.08 1.68 -2.73
N SER A 23 2.09 0.79 -2.74
CA SER A 23 0.81 0.98 -3.43
C SER A 23 -0.28 1.60 -2.54
N TYR A 24 0.06 2.42 -1.54
CA TYR A 24 -0.92 3.14 -0.72
C TYR A 24 -1.79 2.29 0.21
N PHE A 25 -1.36 1.08 0.56
CA PHE A 25 -2.03 0.26 1.57
C PHE A 25 -1.47 0.59 2.96
N LYS A 26 -2.36 0.83 3.92
CA LYS A 26 -2.02 1.06 5.33
C LYS A 26 -2.68 0.00 6.22
N PRO A 27 -2.12 -0.31 7.40
CA PRO A 27 -2.78 -1.19 8.35
C PRO A 27 -4.24 -0.77 8.60
N GLY A 28 -5.17 -1.73 8.48
CA GLY A 28 -6.61 -1.48 8.63
C GLY A 28 -7.34 -0.98 7.38
N TRP A 29 -6.68 -0.95 6.21
CA TRP A 29 -7.33 -0.65 4.93
C TRP A 29 -8.51 -1.58 4.64
N LYS A 30 -9.50 -1.09 3.90
CA LYS A 30 -10.66 -1.88 3.45
C LYS A 30 -10.58 -2.19 1.97
N GLY A 31 -10.84 -3.43 1.61
CA GLY A 31 -11.03 -3.85 0.23
C GLY A 31 -10.76 -5.33 0.02
N GLU A 32 -10.16 -5.67 -1.11
CA GLU A 32 -10.03 -7.06 -1.55
C GLU A 32 -8.58 -7.50 -1.59
N PHE A 33 -8.28 -8.66 -1.00
CA PHE A 33 -6.98 -9.32 -1.09
C PHE A 33 -7.19 -10.79 -1.44
N TYR A 34 -6.65 -11.24 -2.56
CA TYR A 34 -6.77 -12.63 -2.99
C TYR A 34 -5.57 -13.09 -3.82
N VAL A 35 -5.41 -14.41 -3.91
CA VAL A 35 -4.36 -15.04 -4.70
C VAL A 35 -5.00 -15.81 -5.85
N ALA A 36 -4.57 -15.52 -7.08
CA ALA A 36 -5.03 -16.23 -8.27
C ALA A 36 -3.89 -16.42 -9.25
N ARG A 37 -3.71 -17.65 -9.75
CA ARG A 37 -2.68 -18.01 -10.75
C ARG A 37 -1.29 -17.49 -10.37
N ASP A 38 -0.83 -17.84 -9.17
CA ASP A 38 0.49 -17.44 -8.65
C ASP A 38 0.72 -15.93 -8.64
N THR A 39 -0.35 -15.15 -8.45
CA THR A 39 -0.28 -13.70 -8.35
C THR A 39 -1.15 -13.24 -7.19
N VAL A 40 -0.58 -12.40 -6.34
CA VAL A 40 -1.30 -11.71 -5.27
C VAL A 40 -1.91 -10.45 -5.85
N TYR A 41 -3.20 -10.25 -5.63
CA TYR A 41 -3.93 -9.06 -6.01
C TYR A 41 -4.47 -8.36 -4.77
N ALA A 42 -4.37 -7.03 -4.74
CA ALA A 42 -4.98 -6.21 -3.72
C ALA A 42 -5.60 -4.94 -4.31
N SER A 43 -6.74 -4.52 -3.76
CA SER A 43 -7.44 -3.28 -4.15
C SER A 43 -7.97 -2.55 -2.92
N ASN A 44 -7.41 -1.38 -2.62
CA ASN A 44 -7.77 -0.50 -1.50
C ASN A 44 -8.92 0.43 -1.86
N ASN A 45 -10.08 0.24 -1.22
CA ASN A 45 -11.26 1.08 -1.43
C ASN A 45 -11.12 2.47 -0.79
N ASP A 46 -10.17 2.65 0.13
CA ASP A 46 -9.90 3.92 0.80
C ASP A 46 -8.94 4.82 -0.01
N HIS A 47 -8.35 4.34 -1.11
CA HIS A 47 -7.40 5.10 -1.91
C HIS A 47 -7.55 4.86 -3.43
N PRO A 48 -7.76 5.89 -4.26
CA PRO A 48 -8.05 5.73 -5.70
C PRO A 48 -6.90 5.13 -6.52
N LEU A 49 -5.67 5.20 -6.02
CA LEU A 49 -4.48 4.58 -6.63
C LEU A 49 -4.06 3.28 -5.94
N GLY A 50 -4.83 2.79 -4.97
CA GLY A 50 -4.44 1.66 -4.16
C GLY A 50 -4.75 0.34 -4.85
N CYS A 51 -3.97 -0.02 -5.86
CA CYS A 51 -4.03 -1.33 -6.48
C CYS A 51 -2.63 -1.94 -6.52
N ALA A 52 -2.51 -3.23 -6.19
CA ALA A 52 -1.24 -3.94 -6.23
C ALA A 52 -1.42 -5.30 -6.90
N CYS A 53 -0.46 -5.66 -7.75
CA CYS A 53 -0.33 -7.00 -8.32
C CYS A 53 1.09 -7.49 -8.12
N VAL A 54 1.26 -8.61 -7.42
CA VAL A 54 2.59 -9.16 -7.11
C VAL A 54 2.68 -10.57 -7.70
N PRO A 55 3.44 -10.77 -8.78
CA PRO A 55 3.67 -12.10 -9.33
C PRO A 55 4.57 -12.92 -8.39
N MET A 56 4.15 -14.16 -8.09
CA MET A 56 4.84 -15.08 -7.16
C MET A 56 5.79 -16.05 -7.88
N HIS A 57 5.70 -16.15 -9.21
CA HIS A 57 6.50 -17.07 -10.02
C HIS A 57 7.95 -16.59 -10.25
N ALA A 58 8.19 -15.27 -10.26
CA ALA A 58 9.54 -14.71 -10.35
C ALA A 58 10.24 -14.81 -8.99
N PRO A 59 11.58 -15.04 -8.91
CA PRO A 59 12.30 -15.16 -7.64
C PRO A 59 11.98 -14.03 -6.65
N ALA A 60 11.96 -14.35 -5.35
CA ALA A 60 11.75 -13.33 -4.33
C ALA A 60 12.94 -12.36 -4.35
N PRO A 61 12.70 -11.03 -4.39
CA PRO A 61 13.75 -10.09 -4.08
C PRO A 61 14.25 -10.38 -2.65
N SER A 62 15.49 -10.01 -2.39
CA SER A 62 16.04 -10.13 -1.04
C SER A 62 15.22 -9.31 -0.02
N ILE A 63 15.36 -9.67 1.24
CA ILE A 63 14.75 -8.91 2.35
C ILE A 63 15.23 -7.45 2.31
N GLN A 64 16.51 -7.21 2.01
CA GLN A 64 17.10 -5.87 1.95
C GLN A 64 16.47 -5.02 0.85
N GLU A 65 16.29 -5.58 -0.35
CA GLU A 65 15.63 -4.90 -1.47
C GLU A 65 14.18 -4.58 -1.13
N SER A 66 13.46 -5.54 -0.55
CA SER A 66 12.05 -5.34 -0.14
C SER A 66 11.92 -4.25 0.92
N MET A 67 12.85 -4.19 1.88
CA MET A 67 12.89 -3.15 2.90
C MET A 67 13.16 -1.76 2.31
N GLN A 68 14.00 -1.64 1.28
CA GLN A 68 14.23 -0.36 0.59
C GLN A 68 12.96 0.14 -0.10
N VAL A 69 12.22 -0.74 -0.76
CA VAL A 69 10.93 -0.40 -1.38
C VAL A 69 9.92 0.07 -0.34
N ALA A 70 9.79 -0.66 0.77
CA ALA A 70 8.89 -0.26 1.86
C ALA A 70 9.24 1.12 2.43
N GLN A 71 10.53 1.41 2.65
CA GLN A 71 10.97 2.73 3.13
C GLN A 71 10.67 3.85 2.13
N ALA A 72 10.83 3.58 0.83
CA ALA A 72 10.50 4.56 -0.21
C ALA A 72 8.99 4.85 -0.23
N GLY A 73 8.15 3.82 -0.11
CA GLY A 73 6.70 3.97 0.00
C GLY A 73 6.28 4.80 1.23
N ASP A 74 6.84 4.48 2.40
CA ASP A 74 6.59 5.24 3.63
C ASP A 74 6.94 6.73 3.49
N LEU A 75 8.07 7.04 2.85
CA LEU A 75 8.47 8.43 2.59
C LEU A 75 7.48 9.15 1.67
N GLN A 76 7.07 8.52 0.56
CA GLN A 76 6.08 9.10 -0.36
C GLN A 76 4.75 9.36 0.34
N HIS A 77 4.29 8.42 1.16
CA HIS A 77 3.09 8.58 1.97
C HIS A 77 3.17 9.74 2.94
N ALA A 78 4.31 9.90 3.61
CA ALA A 78 4.52 11.01 4.54
C ALA A 78 4.46 12.36 3.82
N GLN A 79 5.08 12.48 2.64
CA GLN A 79 5.05 13.70 1.83
C GLN A 79 3.64 14.07 1.38
N ILE A 80 2.87 13.09 0.90
CA ILE A 80 1.47 13.32 0.49
C ILE A 80 0.62 13.72 1.69
N ALA A 81 0.78 13.04 2.84
CA ALA A 81 0.04 13.38 4.05
C ALA A 81 0.35 14.80 4.54
N GLN A 82 1.62 15.23 4.47
CA GLN A 82 2.02 16.61 4.79
C GLN A 82 1.37 17.61 3.85
N ARG A 83 1.35 17.33 2.54
CA ARG A 83 0.73 18.21 1.55
C ARG A 83 -0.78 18.34 1.80
N ILE A 84 -1.48 17.23 2.02
CA ILE A 84 -2.92 17.25 2.35
C ILE A 84 -3.18 18.05 3.63
N ALA A 85 -2.33 17.90 4.65
CA ALA A 85 -2.47 18.67 5.89
C ALA A 85 -2.24 20.18 5.67
N GLN A 86 -1.24 20.55 4.87
CA GLN A 86 -0.97 21.95 4.49
C GLN A 86 -2.13 22.54 3.68
N ASP A 87 -2.63 21.83 2.68
CA ASP A 87 -3.77 22.26 1.85
C ASP A 87 -5.03 22.46 2.71
N ARG A 88 -5.26 21.61 3.71
CA ARG A 88 -6.37 21.78 4.68
C ARG A 88 -6.21 23.04 5.53
N LEU A 89 -5.01 23.32 6.03
CA LEU A 89 -4.74 24.54 6.81
C LEU A 89 -4.91 25.80 5.97
N GLN A 90 -4.43 25.80 4.71
CA GLN A 90 -4.61 26.93 3.79
C GLN A 90 -6.08 27.15 3.43
N SER A 91 -6.84 26.08 3.19
CA SER A 91 -8.28 26.15 2.91
C SER A 91 -9.09 26.68 4.09
N GLN A 92 -8.69 26.36 5.33
CA GLN A 92 -9.29 26.93 6.54
C GLN A 92 -8.87 28.38 6.82
N SER A 93 -7.76 28.84 6.21
CA SER A 93 -7.23 30.20 6.40
C SER A 93 -7.76 31.22 5.38
N GLN A 94 -8.53 30.79 4.38
CA GLN A 94 -9.29 31.72 3.53
C GLN A 94 -10.61 32.04 4.22
N PRO A 95 -10.80 33.25 4.78
CA PRO A 95 -12.09 33.63 5.31
C PRO A 95 -13.07 33.69 4.14
N SER A 96 -14.20 33.00 4.30
CA SER A 96 -15.37 33.20 3.47
C SER A 96 -15.71 34.70 3.45
N MET A 97 -15.26 35.41 2.41
CA MET A 97 -15.88 36.68 2.03
C MET A 97 -17.23 36.34 1.40
N THR A 98 -18.19 36.04 2.27
CA THR A 98 -19.61 36.13 1.98
C THR A 98 -19.93 37.62 1.83
N MET A 99 -20.11 38.07 0.59
CA MET A 99 -20.93 39.26 0.28
C MET A 99 -22.40 38.88 0.27
#